data_AF-A0A6H9LNJ5-F1
#
_entry.id   AF-A0A6H9LNJ5-F1
#
_cell.length_a   1.000
_cell.length_b   1.000
_cell.length_c   1.000
_cell.angle_alpha   90.00
_cell.angle_beta   90.00
_cell.angle_gamma   90.00
#
_symmetry.space_group_name_H-M   'P 1'
#
loop_
_entity.id
_entity.type
_entity.pdbx_description
1 polymer ?
#
loop_
_entity_poly.entity_id
_entity_poly.type
_entity_poly.pdbx_seq_one_letter_code
_entity_poly.pdbx_strand_id
1 'polypeptide(L)'
;MIIIGCSKETPYEIVELPDNLLPLSDGNSWVYTFQRIKLNGILDTLIDTSQYLVSGKAFGDYFAIEYSTSFQTIATMYYYKNNDVGLWAYNTTSGLEELYLKYPSDTGDSHSWRGFTVKTISNDTVLIVDSSTYLCYHYYLSTGDSLANNTTQHIDYFYAPNIGMIKQISRTFAHNDILQGTLQTLFTYNVN
;
A
#
# COMPACT_ATOMS: atom_id res chain seq x y z
N MET A 1 47.63 17.60 -20.25
CA MET A 1 47.40 16.35 -19.50
C MET A 1 45.98 16.40 -18.97
N ILE A 2 45.06 15.70 -19.62
CA ILE A 2 43.63 15.68 -19.29
C ILE A 2 43.41 14.41 -18.46
N ILE A 3 42.98 14.57 -17.20
CA ILE A 3 42.61 13.45 -16.34
C ILE A 3 41.10 13.24 -16.56
N ILE A 4 40.77 12.24 -17.36
CA ILE A 4 39.39 11.73 -17.51
C ILE A 4 39.15 10.79 -16.33
N GLY A 5 38.44 11.28 -15.31
CA GLY A 5 37.93 10.44 -14.24
C GLY A 5 36.68 9.71 -14.73
N CYS A 6 36.82 8.44 -15.12
CA CYS A 6 35.68 7.53 -15.24
C CYS A 6 35.11 7.30 -13.85
N SER A 7 33.97 7.91 -13.53
CA SER A 7 33.15 7.43 -12.42
C SER A 7 32.64 6.04 -12.82
N LYS A 8 33.11 5.01 -12.12
CA LYS A 8 32.45 3.70 -12.13
C LYS A 8 31.04 3.92 -11.59
N GLU A 9 30.06 3.95 -12.47
CA GLU A 9 28.69 3.61 -12.09
C GLU A 9 28.77 2.19 -11.51
N THR A 10 28.61 2.08 -10.20
CA THR A 10 28.39 0.78 -9.57
C THR A 10 27.11 0.21 -10.16
N PRO A 11 27.14 -0.98 -10.79
CA PRO A 11 25.91 -1.60 -11.24
C PRO A 11 25.05 -1.82 -9.99
N TYR A 12 23.85 -1.23 -9.98
CA TYR A 12 22.84 -1.58 -9.00
C TYR A 12 22.63 -3.09 -9.14
N GLU A 13 23.03 -3.85 -8.13
CA GLU A 13 22.72 -5.27 -8.05
C GLU A 13 21.20 -5.37 -8.01
N ILE A 14 20.61 -6.09 -8.97
CA ILE A 14 19.17 -6.32 -9.00
C ILE A 14 18.88 -7.18 -7.77
N VAL A 15 18.45 -6.55 -6.68
CA VAL A 15 17.97 -7.25 -5.49
C VAL A 15 16.65 -7.89 -5.90
N GLU A 16 16.63 -9.22 -6.04
CA GLU A 16 15.36 -9.95 -6.16
C GLU A 16 14.50 -9.61 -4.94
N LEU A 17 13.32 -9.05 -5.18
CA LEU A 17 12.40 -8.69 -4.12
C LEU A 17 11.83 -9.98 -3.50
N PRO A 18 11.95 -10.18 -2.18
CA PRO A 18 11.47 -11.41 -1.56
C PRO A 18 9.94 -11.57 -1.63
N ASP A 19 9.50 -12.82 -1.50
CA ASP A 19 8.12 -13.29 -1.74
C ASP A 19 7.07 -12.79 -0.75
N ASN A 20 7.39 -11.92 0.22
CA ASN A 20 6.44 -11.48 1.23
C ASN A 20 6.45 -9.96 1.40
N LEU A 21 5.41 -9.28 0.93
CA LEU A 21 5.32 -7.83 1.04
C LEU A 21 4.88 -7.33 2.41
N LEU A 22 4.01 -8.07 3.08
CA LEU A 22 3.45 -7.66 4.36
C LEU A 22 3.74 -8.76 5.39
N PRO A 23 4.77 -8.62 6.25
CA PRO A 23 5.10 -9.66 7.21
C PRO A 23 3.99 -9.81 8.27
N LEU A 24 3.17 -10.85 8.12
CA LEU A 24 2.08 -11.17 9.04
C LEU A 24 2.60 -12.03 10.19
N SER A 25 3.08 -11.37 11.24
CA SER A 25 3.48 -12.01 12.50
C SER A 25 2.89 -11.23 13.67
N ASP A 26 2.52 -11.91 14.74
CA ASP A 26 1.92 -11.29 15.92
C ASP A 26 2.83 -10.18 16.49
N GLY A 27 2.21 -9.04 16.81
CA GLY A 27 2.90 -7.85 17.30
C GLY A 27 3.57 -6.99 16.24
N ASN A 28 3.63 -7.42 14.97
CA ASN A 28 4.11 -6.55 13.89
C ASN A 28 3.17 -5.35 13.74
N SER A 29 3.74 -4.16 13.54
CA SER A 29 2.94 -2.94 13.45
C SER A 29 3.56 -1.87 12.56
N TRP A 30 2.70 -1.00 12.07
CA TRP A 30 3.05 0.13 11.23
C TRP A 30 2.30 1.36 11.68
N VAL A 31 3.00 2.48 11.73
CA VAL A 31 2.41 3.79 11.99
C VAL A 31 2.67 4.67 10.78
N TYR A 32 1.61 5.31 10.31
CA TYR A 32 1.63 6.18 9.14
C TYR A 32 1.28 7.60 9.55
N THR A 33 1.93 8.58 8.92
CA THR A 33 1.38 9.92 8.82
C THR A 33 0.31 9.94 7.75
N PHE A 34 -0.82 10.55 8.06
CA PHE A 34 -1.99 10.68 7.19
C PHE A 34 -2.22 12.16 6.88
N GLN A 35 -2.36 12.50 5.62
CA GLN A 35 -2.74 13.83 5.16
C GLN A 35 -3.99 13.73 4.29
N ARG A 36 -5.04 14.47 4.63
CA ARG A 36 -6.23 14.61 3.78
C ARG A 36 -6.23 15.97 3.10
N ILE A 37 -6.49 15.98 1.81
CA ILE A 37 -6.61 17.19 1.00
C ILE A 37 -8.02 17.21 0.41
N LYS A 38 -8.87 18.16 0.83
CA LYS A 38 -10.12 18.45 0.12
C LYS A 38 -9.81 19.40 -1.04
N LEU A 39 -10.23 19.04 -2.26
CA LEU A 39 -9.93 19.82 -3.46
C LEU A 39 -11.21 20.48 -4.01
N ASN A 40 -11.82 21.34 -3.20
CA ASN A 40 -12.95 22.20 -3.61
C ASN A 40 -12.60 23.71 -3.46
N GLY A 41 -11.33 24.07 -3.63
CA GLY A 41 -10.84 25.46 -3.52
C GLY A 41 -10.47 25.93 -2.09
N ILE A 42 -10.62 25.08 -1.07
CA ILE A 42 -10.13 25.35 0.29
C ILE A 42 -9.19 24.20 0.67
N LEU A 43 -7.89 24.52 0.79
CA LEU A 43 -6.89 23.58 1.29
C LEU A 43 -7.09 23.40 2.79
N ASP A 44 -7.92 22.43 3.17
CA ASP A 44 -8.02 21.96 4.55
C ASP A 44 -7.13 20.72 4.68
N THR A 45 -5.95 20.91 5.26
CA THR A 45 -4.98 19.84 5.47
C THR A 45 -5.15 19.30 6.88
N LEU A 46 -5.80 18.15 7.00
CA LEU A 46 -5.81 17.39 8.25
C LEU A 46 -4.57 16.50 8.27
N ILE A 47 -3.72 16.67 9.27
CA ILE A 47 -2.59 15.79 9.55
C ILE A 47 -2.96 14.92 10.76
N ASP A 48 -2.80 13.60 10.60
CA ASP A 48 -3.10 12.62 11.63
C ASP A 48 -2.11 11.44 11.57
N THR A 49 -2.24 10.51 12.49
CA THR A 49 -1.57 9.21 12.48
C THR A 49 -2.57 8.07 12.41
N SER A 50 -2.27 7.06 11.59
CA SER A 50 -2.95 5.76 11.64
C SER A 50 -1.99 4.66 12.06
N GLN A 51 -2.50 3.63 12.71
CA GLN A 51 -1.75 2.45 13.11
C GLN A 51 -2.40 1.21 12.54
N TYR A 52 -1.56 0.29 12.06
CA TYR A 52 -1.91 -1.08 11.75
C TYR A 52 -1.14 -2.00 12.69
N LEU A 53 -1.82 -2.92 13.36
CA LEU A 53 -1.23 -3.89 14.28
C LEU A 53 -1.70 -5.29 13.91
N VAL A 54 -0.77 -6.21 13.70
CA VAL A 54 -1.10 -7.63 13.62
C VAL A 54 -1.40 -8.12 15.03
N SER A 55 -2.68 -8.36 15.34
CA SER A 55 -3.13 -8.84 16.67
C SER A 55 -3.06 -10.36 16.83
N GLY A 56 -2.50 -11.02 15.81
CA GLY A 56 -2.20 -12.44 15.81
C GLY A 56 -3.03 -13.23 14.81
N LYS A 57 -2.90 -14.56 14.91
CA LYS A 57 -3.59 -15.51 14.04
C LYS A 57 -5.07 -15.57 14.42
N ALA A 58 -5.96 -15.33 13.46
CA ALA A 58 -7.40 -15.29 13.67
C ALA A 58 -8.06 -16.65 13.41
N PHE A 59 -7.93 -17.17 12.18
CA PHE A 59 -8.50 -18.44 11.75
C PHE A 59 -7.79 -18.96 10.51
N GLY A 60 -7.75 -20.29 10.31
CA GLY A 60 -7.03 -20.87 9.17
C GLY A 60 -5.58 -20.41 9.16
N ASP A 61 -5.14 -19.74 8.09
CA ASP A 61 -3.83 -19.07 8.00
C ASP A 61 -3.94 -17.54 7.95
N TYR A 62 -5.11 -17.00 8.30
CA TYR A 62 -5.35 -15.56 8.34
C TYR A 62 -4.89 -14.96 9.67
N PHE A 63 -4.27 -13.79 9.55
CA PHE A 63 -3.92 -12.90 10.64
C PHE A 63 -4.91 -11.75 10.68
N ALA A 64 -5.31 -11.35 11.89
CA ALA A 64 -6.07 -10.14 12.12
C ALA A 64 -5.12 -8.94 12.13
N ILE A 65 -5.46 -7.91 11.35
CA ILE A 65 -4.82 -6.60 11.39
C ILE A 65 -5.84 -5.60 11.92
N GLU A 66 -5.55 -5.06 13.09
CA GLU A 66 -6.28 -3.96 13.69
C GLU A 66 -5.80 -2.66 13.09
N TYR A 67 -6.75 -1.86 12.61
CA TYR A 67 -6.54 -0.52 12.10
C TYR A 67 -7.18 0.50 13.02
N SER A 68 -6.41 1.51 13.42
CA SER A 68 -6.90 2.63 14.21
C SER A 68 -6.37 3.96 13.67
N THR A 69 -7.10 5.04 13.96
CA THR A 69 -6.66 6.42 13.78
C THR A 69 -6.83 7.17 15.09
N SER A 70 -6.23 8.35 15.22
CA SER A 70 -6.43 9.16 16.45
C SER A 70 -7.90 9.54 16.69
N PHE A 71 -8.74 9.51 15.65
CA PHE A 71 -10.16 9.84 15.71
C PHE A 71 -11.08 8.63 15.93
N GLN A 72 -10.58 7.40 15.80
CA GLN A 72 -11.40 6.20 15.96
C GLN A 72 -11.34 5.66 17.38
N THR A 73 -12.51 5.56 18.01
CA THR A 73 -12.67 4.97 19.35
C THR A 73 -12.65 3.43 19.32
N ILE A 74 -12.92 2.81 18.16
CA ILE A 74 -12.95 1.36 17.95
C ILE A 74 -12.12 1.05 16.70
N ALA A 75 -11.18 0.11 16.82
CA ALA A 75 -10.35 -0.34 15.71
C ALA A 75 -11.16 -1.14 14.67
N THR A 76 -10.93 -0.89 13.39
CA THR A 76 -11.43 -1.74 12.30
C THR A 76 -10.53 -2.96 12.17
N MET A 77 -11.09 -4.15 11.99
CA MET A 77 -10.29 -5.36 11.75
C MET A 77 -10.31 -5.76 10.27
N TYR A 78 -9.13 -6.10 9.76
CA TYR A 78 -8.93 -6.73 8.46
C TYR A 78 -8.28 -8.10 8.65
N TYR A 79 -8.49 -9.00 7.71
CA TYR A 79 -7.98 -10.37 7.80
C TYR A 79 -7.18 -10.69 6.55
N TYR A 80 -5.90 -10.96 6.73
CA TYR A 80 -4.97 -11.20 5.64
C TYR A 80 -4.21 -12.49 5.80
N LYS A 81 -3.81 -13.09 4.69
CA LYS A 81 -2.83 -14.19 4.65
C LYS A 81 -1.84 -13.95 3.51
N ASN A 82 -0.64 -14.49 3.66
CA ASN A 82 0.36 -14.55 2.59
C ASN A 82 0.49 -15.96 2.06
N ASN A 83 0.75 -16.07 0.76
CA ASN A 83 1.31 -17.27 0.16
C ASN A 83 2.26 -16.87 -0.99
N ASP A 84 2.74 -17.88 -1.71
CA ASP A 84 3.62 -17.79 -2.87
C ASP A 84 3.01 -17.06 -4.09
N VAL A 85 1.71 -16.74 -4.06
CA VAL A 85 1.00 -16.02 -5.13
C VAL A 85 0.69 -14.57 -4.73
N GLY A 86 0.69 -14.25 -3.43
CA GLY A 86 0.55 -12.89 -2.95
C GLY A 86 -0.15 -12.74 -1.60
N LEU A 87 -0.63 -11.52 -1.35
CA LEU A 87 -1.41 -11.12 -0.19
C LEU A 87 -2.89 -11.32 -0.49
N TRP A 88 -3.57 -12.11 0.32
CA TRP A 88 -5.00 -12.39 0.21
C TRP A 88 -5.76 -11.72 1.33
N ALA A 89 -6.89 -11.10 1.00
CA ALA A 89 -7.81 -10.49 1.95
C ALA A 89 -9.05 -11.36 2.12
N TYR A 90 -9.50 -11.57 3.36
CA TYR A 90 -10.78 -12.20 3.64
C TYR A 90 -11.88 -11.15 3.81
N ASN A 91 -13.01 -11.35 3.13
CA ASN A 91 -14.21 -10.54 3.29
C ASN A 91 -15.17 -11.24 4.26
N THR A 92 -15.24 -10.76 5.49
CA THR A 92 -16.11 -11.36 6.52
C THR A 92 -17.60 -11.24 6.21
N THR A 93 -18.00 -10.30 5.35
CA THR A 93 -19.40 -10.11 4.96
C THR A 93 -19.85 -11.14 3.93
N SER A 94 -19.02 -11.42 2.92
CA SER A 94 -19.34 -12.41 1.89
C SER A 94 -18.80 -13.82 2.21
N GLY A 95 -17.89 -13.94 3.16
CA GLY A 95 -17.18 -15.17 3.49
C GLY A 95 -16.16 -15.61 2.43
N LEU A 96 -15.84 -14.73 1.47
CA LEU A 96 -14.94 -15.02 0.36
C LEU A 96 -13.53 -14.51 0.63
N GLU A 97 -12.55 -15.24 0.10
CA GLU A 97 -11.18 -14.77 -0.02
C GLU A 97 -10.90 -14.22 -1.41
N GLU A 98 -10.11 -13.15 -1.47
CA GLU A 98 -9.76 -12.47 -2.71
C GLU A 98 -8.29 -12.10 -2.69
N LEU A 99 -7.59 -12.31 -3.81
CA LEU A 99 -6.22 -11.83 -3.97
C LEU A 99 -6.21 -10.31 -3.93
N TYR A 100 -5.53 -9.73 -2.93
CA TYR A 100 -5.43 -8.29 -2.76
C TYR A 100 -4.25 -7.75 -3.57
N LEU A 101 -3.04 -8.23 -3.30
CA LEU A 101 -1.82 -7.86 -4.03
C LEU A 101 -1.13 -9.13 -4.53
N LYS A 102 -0.85 -9.20 -5.83
CA LYS A 102 -0.06 -10.28 -6.43
C LYS A 102 1.42 -10.02 -6.19
N TYR A 103 2.14 -11.01 -5.67
CA TYR A 103 3.61 -11.05 -5.66
C TYR A 103 4.12 -12.50 -5.59
N PRO A 104 5.24 -12.82 -6.26
CA PRO A 104 5.93 -11.96 -7.21
C PRO A 104 5.04 -11.58 -8.41
N SER A 105 5.25 -10.38 -8.95
CA SER A 105 4.46 -9.86 -10.07
C SER A 105 5.34 -9.17 -11.09
N ASP A 106 4.91 -9.29 -12.34
CA ASP A 106 5.51 -8.61 -13.48
C ASP A 106 4.81 -7.27 -13.71
N THR A 107 5.56 -6.31 -14.24
CA THR A 107 4.99 -5.04 -14.70
C THR A 107 3.88 -5.29 -15.73
N GLY A 108 2.70 -4.74 -15.47
CA GLY A 108 1.52 -4.90 -16.32
C GLY A 108 0.57 -6.01 -15.86
N ASP A 109 0.96 -6.87 -14.92
CA ASP A 109 0.04 -7.83 -14.28
C ASP A 109 -1.19 -7.10 -13.73
N SER A 110 -2.36 -7.72 -13.85
CA SER A 110 -3.59 -7.17 -13.30
C SER A 110 -4.59 -8.24 -12.87
N HIS A 111 -5.40 -7.90 -11.87
CA HIS A 111 -6.51 -8.72 -11.38
C HIS A 111 -7.61 -7.83 -10.78
N SER A 112 -8.76 -8.42 -10.49
CA SER A 112 -9.87 -7.72 -9.84
C SER A 112 -9.88 -7.98 -8.34
N TRP A 113 -10.17 -6.95 -7.55
CA TRP A 113 -10.34 -7.04 -6.09
C TRP A 113 -11.41 -6.06 -5.64
N ARG A 114 -12.53 -6.53 -5.07
CA ARG A 114 -13.60 -5.70 -4.51
C ARG A 114 -14.07 -4.53 -5.40
N GLY A 115 -14.19 -4.79 -6.71
CA GLY A 115 -14.60 -3.77 -7.70
C GLY A 115 -13.47 -2.84 -8.18
N PHE A 116 -12.25 -3.01 -7.68
CA PHE A 116 -11.05 -2.40 -8.24
C PHE A 116 -10.40 -3.32 -9.26
N THR A 117 -9.84 -2.73 -10.30
CA THR A 117 -8.73 -3.33 -11.04
C THR A 117 -7.44 -2.98 -10.33
N VAL A 118 -6.70 -3.99 -9.89
CA VAL A 118 -5.36 -3.86 -9.32
C VAL A 118 -4.36 -4.12 -10.43
N LYS A 119 -3.38 -3.24 -10.63
CA LYS A 119 -2.34 -3.37 -11.65
C LYS A 119 -0.96 -3.17 -11.03
N THR A 120 -0.01 -4.04 -11.35
CA THR A 120 1.42 -3.82 -11.06
C THR A 120 1.97 -2.81 -12.06
N ILE A 121 2.43 -1.66 -11.58
CA ILE A 121 3.04 -0.60 -12.40
C ILE A 121 4.55 -0.80 -12.52
N SER A 122 5.20 -1.20 -11.42
CA SER A 122 6.63 -1.49 -11.36
C SER A 122 6.89 -2.40 -10.15
N ASN A 123 7.96 -3.19 -10.24
CA ASN A 123 8.49 -4.03 -9.16
C ASN A 123 9.91 -3.59 -8.76
N ASP A 124 10.31 -2.37 -9.08
CA ASP A 124 11.65 -1.81 -8.86
C ASP A 124 11.63 -0.31 -8.51
N THR A 125 10.49 0.18 -8.00
CA THR A 125 10.33 1.59 -7.68
C THR A 125 11.13 1.96 -6.43
N VAL A 126 12.09 2.87 -6.57
CA VAL A 126 12.86 3.40 -5.43
C VAL A 126 12.11 4.57 -4.80
N LEU A 127 11.80 4.47 -3.50
CA LEU A 127 11.22 5.54 -2.69
C LEU A 127 12.17 5.99 -1.59
N ILE A 128 12.20 7.29 -1.33
CA ILE A 128 12.93 7.89 -0.20
C ILE A 128 11.91 8.51 0.75
N VAL A 129 11.90 8.05 2.00
CA VAL A 129 11.03 8.53 3.09
C VAL A 129 11.88 8.70 4.35
N ASP A 130 11.86 9.90 4.95
CA ASP A 130 12.60 10.25 6.17
C ASP A 130 14.08 9.80 6.16
N SER A 131 14.76 10.05 5.03
CA SER A 131 16.16 9.67 4.76
C SER A 131 16.44 8.17 4.58
N SER A 132 15.41 7.32 4.64
CA SER A 132 15.50 5.90 4.34
C SER A 132 15.11 5.63 2.88
N THR A 133 15.78 4.69 2.24
CA THR A 133 15.53 4.28 0.85
C THR A 133 14.91 2.89 0.82
N TYR A 134 13.83 2.74 0.05
CA TYR A 134 13.06 1.50 -0.08
C TYR A 134 12.92 1.12 -1.54
N LEU A 135 13.20 -0.14 -1.88
CA LEU A 135 12.86 -0.73 -3.17
C LEU A 135 11.47 -1.36 -3.07
N CYS A 136 10.52 -0.88 -3.89
CA CYS A 136 9.10 -1.16 -3.73
C CYS A 136 8.47 -1.75 -4.99
N TYR A 137 7.47 -2.60 -4.77
CA TYR A 137 6.38 -2.76 -5.74
C TYR A 137 5.51 -1.52 -5.74
N HIS A 138 5.21 -0.99 -6.93
CA HIS A 138 4.20 0.05 -7.15
C HIS A 138 2.97 -0.59 -7.77
N TYR A 139 1.87 -0.59 -7.02
CA TYR A 139 0.55 -1.00 -7.50
C TYR A 139 -0.33 0.21 -7.74
N TYR A 140 -1.17 0.12 -8.75
CA TYR A 140 -2.24 1.07 -9.04
C TYR A 140 -3.58 0.36 -8.97
N LEU A 141 -4.49 0.90 -8.18
CA LEU A 141 -5.86 0.42 -8.07
C LEU A 141 -6.79 1.48 -8.62
N SER A 142 -7.75 1.07 -9.45
CA SER A 142 -8.83 1.95 -9.89
C SER A 142 -10.17 1.24 -9.86
N THR A 143 -11.20 1.92 -9.36
CA THR A 143 -12.57 1.50 -9.67
C THR A 143 -12.83 1.75 -11.15
N GLY A 144 -13.57 0.86 -11.83
CA GLY A 144 -14.14 1.21 -13.14
C GLY A 144 -15.09 2.42 -13.04
N ASP A 145 -15.58 2.92 -14.18
CA ASP A 145 -16.42 4.13 -14.32
C ASP A 145 -17.79 4.09 -13.59
N SER A 146 -18.06 3.11 -12.74
CA SER A 146 -19.38 2.89 -12.14
C SER A 146 -19.30 2.62 -10.64
N LEU A 147 -19.00 3.66 -9.87
CA LEU A 147 -19.62 3.79 -8.54
C LEU A 147 -20.99 4.45 -8.72
N ALA A 148 -21.93 4.16 -7.81
CA ALA A 148 -23.32 4.65 -7.82
C ALA A 148 -23.49 6.19 -7.91
N ASN A 149 -22.40 6.94 -7.86
CA ASN A 149 -22.34 8.40 -7.78
C ASN A 149 -21.50 9.06 -8.90
N ASN A 150 -21.17 8.36 -10.01
CA ASN A 150 -20.25 8.86 -11.06
C ASN A 150 -18.85 9.25 -10.51
N THR A 151 -18.41 8.57 -9.45
CA THR A 151 -17.09 8.78 -8.88
C THR A 151 -16.14 7.67 -9.28
N THR A 152 -14.89 8.01 -9.57
CA THR A 152 -13.80 7.03 -9.71
C THR A 152 -12.81 7.21 -8.58
N GLN A 153 -12.26 6.11 -8.08
CA GLN A 153 -11.22 6.14 -7.06
C GLN A 153 -9.95 5.53 -7.62
N HIS A 154 -8.85 6.26 -7.54
CA HIS A 154 -7.52 5.81 -7.93
C HIS A 154 -6.63 5.75 -6.69
N ILE A 155 -5.88 4.67 -6.52
CA ILE A 155 -4.99 4.46 -5.37
C ILE A 155 -3.64 3.94 -5.87
N ASP A 156 -2.58 4.68 -5.58
CA ASP A 156 -1.20 4.20 -5.71
C ASP A 156 -0.76 3.60 -4.37
N TYR A 157 -0.31 2.35 -4.38
CA TYR A 157 0.35 1.70 -3.24
C TYR A 157 1.80 1.42 -3.56
N PHE A 158 2.66 1.64 -2.57
CA PHE A 158 4.08 1.31 -2.64
C PHE A 158 4.42 0.40 -1.47
N TYR A 159 4.74 -0.86 -1.77
CA TYR A 159 5.06 -1.88 -0.76
C TYR A 159 6.52 -2.31 -0.89
N ALA A 160 7.26 -2.25 0.21
CA ALA A 160 8.60 -2.80 0.30
C ALA A 160 8.54 -4.22 0.89
N PRO A 161 9.25 -5.19 0.31
CA PRO A 161 9.27 -6.56 0.83
C PRO A 161 9.77 -6.66 2.26
N ASN A 162 9.18 -7.57 3.02
CA ASN A 162 9.42 -7.81 4.45
C ASN A 162 9.26 -6.58 5.35
N ILE A 163 8.72 -5.49 4.81
CA ILE A 163 8.43 -4.27 5.56
C ILE A 163 6.94 -4.03 5.54
N GLY A 164 6.31 -3.90 4.37
CA GLY A 164 4.90 -3.53 4.26
C GLY A 164 4.70 -2.30 3.37
N MET A 165 3.58 -1.62 3.56
CA MET A 165 3.29 -0.39 2.82
C MET A 165 4.23 0.72 3.27
N ILE A 166 4.93 1.35 2.33
CA ILE A 166 5.77 2.52 2.53
C ILE A 166 4.98 3.81 2.30
N LYS A 167 4.13 3.80 1.28
CA LYS A 167 3.35 4.97 0.86
C LYS A 167 2.05 4.56 0.20
N GLN A 168 1.01 5.37 0.40
CA GLN A 168 -0.24 5.29 -0.34
C GLN A 168 -0.70 6.68 -0.77
N ILE A 169 -1.17 6.79 -2.01
CA ILE A 169 -1.79 8.01 -2.53
C ILE A 169 -3.17 7.63 -3.06
N SER A 170 -4.24 8.08 -2.40
CA SER A 170 -5.61 7.89 -2.89
C SER A 170 -6.15 9.20 -3.45
N ARG A 171 -6.87 9.11 -4.55
CA ARG A 171 -7.57 10.22 -5.20
C ARG A 171 -8.98 9.77 -5.56
N THR A 172 -9.97 10.57 -5.21
CA THR A 172 -11.36 10.35 -5.59
C THR A 172 -11.76 11.47 -6.55
N PHE A 173 -12.33 11.08 -7.69
CA PHE A 173 -12.77 11.97 -8.74
C PHE A 173 -14.29 11.94 -8.87
N ALA A 174 -14.89 13.02 -9.33
CA ALA A 174 -16.23 13.05 -9.90
C ALA A 174 -16.18 13.82 -11.21
N HIS A 175 -16.68 13.24 -12.31
CA HIS A 175 -16.70 13.89 -13.62
C HIS A 175 -15.33 14.49 -14.03
N ASN A 176 -14.24 13.80 -13.69
CA ASN A 176 -12.82 14.19 -13.86
C ASN A 176 -12.26 15.26 -12.91
N ASP A 177 -13.06 15.84 -12.02
CA ASP A 177 -12.57 16.75 -10.98
C ASP A 177 -12.16 15.95 -9.74
N ILE A 178 -10.99 16.26 -9.16
CA ILE A 178 -10.56 15.64 -7.90
C ILE A 178 -11.40 16.22 -6.76
N LEU A 179 -12.21 15.39 -6.12
CA LEU A 179 -12.98 15.77 -4.92
C LEU A 179 -12.10 15.74 -3.66
N GLN A 180 -11.27 14.70 -3.56
CA GLN A 180 -10.49 14.43 -2.36
C GLN A 180 -9.22 13.67 -2.69
N GLY A 181 -8.14 14.02 -2.01
CA GLY A 181 -6.90 13.26 -1.95
C GLY A 181 -6.59 12.82 -0.53
N THR A 182 -5.94 11.66 -0.39
CA THR A 182 -5.26 11.29 0.85
C THR A 182 -3.87 10.79 0.54
N LEU A 183 -2.92 11.14 1.40
CA LEU A 183 -1.55 10.64 1.39
C LEU A 183 -1.28 9.95 2.73
N GLN A 184 -0.85 8.70 2.67
CA GLN A 184 -0.26 8.00 3.81
C GLN A 184 1.21 7.74 3.53
N THR A 185 2.07 8.04 4.51
CA THR A 185 3.50 7.80 4.42
C THR A 185 3.98 7.13 5.70
N LEU A 186 4.75 6.05 5.56
CA LEU A 186 5.27 5.30 6.70
C LEU A 186 6.11 6.21 7.59
N PHE A 187 5.78 6.22 8.87
CA PHE A 187 6.50 6.97 9.89
C PHE A 187 7.42 6.05 10.69
N THR A 188 6.89 4.92 11.16
CA THR A 188 7.68 3.89 11.84
C THR A 188 7.02 2.54 11.68
N TYR A 189 7.80 1.47 11.86
CA TYR A 189 7.32 0.10 11.84
C TYR A 189 8.09 -0.73 12.86
N ASN A 190 7.45 -1.82 13.29
CA ASN A 190 8.05 -2.88 14.08
C ASN A 190 7.72 -4.20 13.38
N VAL A 191 8.75 -4.93 12.95
CA VAL A 191 8.64 -6.24 12.34
C VAL A 191 9.59 -7.17 13.11
N ASN A 192 9.02 -8.21 13.72
CA ASN A 192 9.72 -9.20 14.53
C ASN A 192 10.29 -10.35 13.70
#